data_AF-A0A218QAS1-F1
#
_entry.id   AF-A0A218QAS1-F1
#
_cell.length_a   1.000
_cell.length_b   1.000
_cell.length_c   1.000
_cell.angle_alpha   90.00
_cell.angle_beta   90.00
_cell.angle_gamma   90.00
#
_symmetry.space_group_name_H-M   'P 1'
#
loop_
_entity.id
_entity.type
_entity.pdbx_description
1 polymer ?
#
loop_
_entity_poly.entity_id
_entity_poly.type
_entity_poly.pdbx_seq_one_letter_code
_entity_poly.pdbx_strand_id
1 'polypeptide(L)'
;MHDYWRKITSINTELNGIRIHDLRHTYATERVGLISIEELRSLMGHESIQTTLRYQKVTSQKAESAARHALNILINPELQS
;
A
#
# COMPACT_ATOMS: atom_id res chain seq x y z
N MET A 1 -14.81 16.85 -11.51
CA MET A 1 -14.45 15.47 -11.07
C MET A 1 -14.62 15.27 -9.56
N HIS A 2 -14.19 16.23 -8.71
CA HIS A 2 -14.36 16.14 -7.24
C HIS A 2 -15.80 16.01 -6.74
N ASP A 3 -16.79 16.62 -7.41
CA ASP A 3 -18.18 16.64 -6.92
C ASP A 3 -18.91 15.32 -7.16
N TYR A 4 -18.57 14.61 -8.24
CA TYR A 4 -19.12 13.30 -8.54
C TYR A 4 -18.61 12.25 -7.54
N TRP A 5 -17.32 12.30 -7.19
CA TRP A 5 -16.75 11.44 -6.17
C TRP A 5 -17.42 11.65 -4.81
N ARG A 6 -17.54 12.91 -4.37
CA ARG A 6 -18.22 13.24 -3.10
C ARG A 6 -19.67 12.77 -3.08
N LYS A 7 -20.38 12.89 -4.20
CA LYS A 7 -21.77 12.42 -4.33
C LYS A 7 -21.90 10.90 -4.25
N ILE A 8 -20.93 10.15 -4.77
CA ILE A 8 -20.93 8.68 -4.71
C ILE A 8 -20.48 8.19 -3.33
N THR A 9 -19.47 8.82 -2.74
CA THR A 9 -18.99 8.41 -1.42
C THR A 9 -19.91 8.84 -0.29
N SER A 10 -20.74 9.88 -0.47
CA SER A 10 -21.74 10.26 0.54
C SER A 10 -22.83 9.19 0.76
N ILE A 11 -22.99 8.25 -0.17
CA ILE A 11 -23.96 7.16 -0.09
C ILE A 11 -23.47 6.05 0.86
N ASN A 12 -22.15 5.94 1.06
CA ASN A 12 -21.54 4.94 1.92
C ASN A 12 -20.83 5.64 3.09
N THR A 13 -21.29 5.40 4.31
CA THR A 13 -20.77 6.03 5.53
C THR A 13 -19.27 5.77 5.74
N GLU A 14 -18.75 4.64 5.27
CA GLU A 14 -17.33 4.26 5.40
C GLU A 14 -16.43 5.01 4.43
N LEU A 15 -16.98 5.48 3.30
CA LEU A 15 -16.24 6.21 2.28
C LEU A 15 -16.41 7.73 2.42
N ASN A 16 -17.23 8.19 3.37
CA ASN A 16 -17.50 9.59 3.57
C ASN A 16 -16.22 10.35 3.95
N GLY A 17 -15.88 11.40 3.19
CA GLY A 17 -14.66 12.19 3.38
C GLY A 17 -13.39 11.59 2.79
N ILE A 18 -13.39 10.34 2.30
CA ILE A 18 -12.23 9.73 1.64
C ILE A 18 -11.99 10.39 0.29
N ARG A 19 -10.73 10.68 -0.04
CA ARG A 19 -10.31 11.23 -1.33
C ARG A 19 -9.83 10.10 -2.24
N ILE A 20 -9.95 10.27 -3.56
CA ILE A 20 -9.39 9.34 -4.55
C ILE A 20 -7.87 9.14 -4.33
N HIS A 21 -7.18 10.18 -3.85
CA HIS A 21 -5.78 10.09 -3.48
C HIS A 21 -5.52 9.08 -2.34
N ASP A 22 -6.42 8.94 -1.37
CA ASP A 22 -6.25 8.00 -0.25
C ASP A 22 -6.40 6.55 -0.72
N LEU A 23 -7.31 6.28 -1.67
CA LEU A 23 -7.43 4.98 -2.32
C LEU A 23 -6.18 4.65 -3.13
N ARG A 24 -5.66 5.64 -3.87
CA ARG A 24 -4.39 5.53 -4.58
C ARG A 24 -3.22 5.24 -3.62
N HIS A 25 -3.20 5.85 -2.44
CA HIS A 25 -2.22 5.56 -1.39
C HIS A 25 -2.36 4.15 -0.81
N THR A 26 -3.60 3.68 -0.61
CA THR A 26 -3.90 2.34 -0.11
C THR A 26 -3.42 1.28 -1.09
N TYR A 27 -3.82 1.40 -2.37
CA TYR A 27 -3.38 0.50 -3.45
C TYR A 27 -1.85 0.40 -3.53
N ALA A 28 -1.17 1.54 -3.47
CA ALA A 28 0.28 1.55 -3.53
C ALA A 28 0.93 0.90 -2.32
N THR A 29 0.42 1.15 -1.12
CA THR A 29 0.90 0.51 0.11
C THR A 29 0.70 -1.01 0.10
N GLU A 30 -0.39 -1.50 -0.49
CA GLU A 30 -0.66 -2.94 -0.60
C GLU A 30 0.25 -3.64 -1.60
N ARG A 31 0.53 -3.00 -2.75
CA ARG A 31 1.31 -3.60 -3.83
C ARG A 31 2.81 -3.35 -3.73
N VAL A 32 3.25 -2.43 -2.88
CA VAL A 32 4.67 -2.17 -2.70
C VAL A 32 5.37 -3.42 -2.13
N GLY A 33 6.41 -3.90 -2.83
CA GLY A 33 7.13 -5.13 -2.49
C GLY A 33 6.61 -6.39 -3.20
N LEU A 34 5.45 -6.33 -3.87
CA LEU A 34 4.95 -7.41 -4.75
C LEU A 34 5.28 -7.15 -6.23
N ILE A 35 5.40 -5.88 -6.61
CA ILE A 35 5.73 -5.42 -7.97
C ILE A 35 6.89 -4.43 -7.92
N SER A 36 7.55 -4.22 -9.06
CA SER A 36 8.63 -3.22 -9.16
C SER A 36 8.11 -1.80 -8.92
N ILE A 37 9.01 -0.90 -8.52
CA ILE A 37 8.64 0.49 -8.24
C ILE A 37 8.25 1.24 -9.53
N GLU A 38 8.82 0.85 -10.66
CA GLU A 38 8.51 1.34 -12.00
C GLU A 38 7.12 0.90 -12.47
N GLU A 39 6.76 -0.37 -12.26
CA GLU A 39 5.40 -0.87 -12.54
C GLU A 39 4.37 -0.16 -11.65
N LEU A 40 4.68 -0.02 -10.36
CA LEU A 40 3.81 0.69 -9.42
C LEU A 40 3.60 2.16 -9.86
N ARG A 41 4.68 2.85 -10.25
CA ARG A 41 4.61 4.23 -10.78
C ARG A 41 3.70 4.31 -12.01
N SER A 42 3.85 3.38 -12.95
CA SER A 42 3.06 3.33 -14.19
C SER A 42 1.57 3.11 -13.90
N LEU A 43 1.24 2.15 -13.01
CA LEU A 43 -0.13 1.88 -12.56
C LEU A 43 -0.74 3.08 -11.82
N MET A 44 0.10 3.83 -11.10
CA MET A 44 -0.32 5.07 -10.47
C MET A 44 -0.37 6.26 -11.45
N GLY A 45 0.00 6.12 -12.72
CA GLY A 45 0.01 7.25 -13.65
C GLY A 45 0.85 8.43 -13.15
N HIS A 46 1.89 8.15 -12.36
CA HIS A 46 2.80 9.16 -11.85
C HIS A 46 3.88 9.44 -12.91
N GLU A 47 3.94 10.68 -13.40
CA GLU A 47 4.99 11.10 -14.32
C GLU A 47 6.37 11.08 -13.64
N SER A 48 6.45 11.56 -12.40
CA SER A 48 7.66 11.56 -11.59
C SER A 48 7.78 10.31 -10.73
N ILE A 49 8.96 9.69 -10.71
CA ILE A 49 9.25 8.57 -9.81
C ILE A 49 9.34 9.00 -8.34
N GLN A 50 9.65 10.28 -8.08
CA GLN A 50 9.88 10.82 -6.75
C GLN A 50 8.65 10.71 -5.84
N THR A 51 7.44 10.83 -6.41
CA THR A 51 6.17 10.65 -5.69
C THR A 51 5.88 9.18 -5.35
N THR A 52 6.47 8.25 -6.09
CA THR A 52 6.32 6.80 -5.89
C THR A 52 7.39 6.25 -4.93
N LEU A 53 8.60 6.83 -4.92
CA LEU A 53 9.68 6.45 -3.99
C LEU A 53 9.28 6.56 -2.51
N ARG A 54 8.25 7.34 -2.16
CA ARG A 54 7.70 7.40 -0.79
C ARG A 54 7.27 6.01 -0.28
N TYR A 55 6.86 5.09 -1.14
CA TYR A 55 6.47 3.73 -0.74
C TYR A 55 7.66 2.79 -0.56
N GLN A 56 8.83 3.08 -1.15
CA GLN A 56 10.00 2.21 -1.05
C GLN A 56 10.47 2.03 0.41
N LYS A 57 10.34 3.07 1.24
CA LYS A 57 10.65 3.00 2.68
C LYS A 57 9.70 2.05 3.44
N VAL A 58 8.44 1.99 3.02
CA VAL A 58 7.45 1.06 3.58
C VAL A 58 7.82 -0.38 3.22
N THR A 59 8.36 -0.60 2.02
CA THR A 59 8.89 -1.91 1.61
C THR A 59 10.00 -2.40 2.52
N SER A 60 10.94 -1.53 2.91
CA SER A 60 12.05 -1.92 3.80
C SER A 60 11.55 -2.40 5.17
N GLN A 61 10.58 -1.70 5.77
CA GLN A 61 9.99 -2.11 7.05
C GLN A 61 9.18 -3.39 6.94
N LYS A 62 8.39 -3.55 5.87
CA LYS A 62 7.63 -4.78 5.60
C LYS A 62 8.55 -5.98 5.36
N ALA A 63 9.61 -5.80 4.57
CA ALA A 63 10.60 -6.84 4.29
C ALA A 63 11.34 -7.26 5.57
N GLU A 64 11.73 -6.29 6.42
CA GLU A 64 12.33 -6.60 7.72
C GLU A 64 11.37 -7.39 8.62
N SER A 65 10.10 -6.97 8.70
CA SER A 65 9.08 -7.69 9.49
C SER A 65 8.86 -9.11 8.96
N ALA A 66 8.80 -9.29 7.64
CA ALA A 66 8.64 -10.61 7.02
C ALA A 66 9.86 -11.51 7.29
N ALA A 67 11.08 -10.97 7.16
CA ALA A 67 12.31 -11.70 7.46
C ALA A 67 12.39 -12.08 8.95
N ARG A 68 12.05 -11.17 9.87
CA ARG A 68 11.96 -11.46 11.31
C ARG A 68 10.92 -12.52 11.61
N HIS A 69 9.77 -12.48 10.94
CA HIS A 69 8.72 -13.48 11.14
C HIS A 69 9.18 -14.87 10.67
N ALA A 70 9.76 -14.96 9.47
CA ALA A 70 10.33 -16.21 8.96
C ALA A 70 11.44 -16.75 9.88
N LEU A 71 12.33 -15.88 10.38
CA LEU A 71 13.36 -16.25 11.34
C LEU A 71 12.77 -16.79 12.65
N ASN A 72 11.74 -16.14 13.19
CA ASN A 72 11.07 -16.59 14.42
C ASN A 72 10.41 -17.97 14.25
N ILE A 73 9.82 -18.25 13.08
CA ILE A 73 9.26 -19.58 12.76
C ILE A 73 10.37 -20.64 12.76
N LEU A 74 11.54 -20.32 12.20
CA LEU A 74 12.67 -21.25 12.15
C LEU A 74 13.31 -21.50 13.53
N ILE A 75 13.34 -20.49 14.39
CA ILE A 75 13.96 -20.58 15.73
C ILE A 75 13.01 -21.18 16.77
N ASN A 76 11.69 -20.98 16.65
CA ASN A 76 10.69 -21.51 17.59
C ASN A 76 9.61 -22.32 16.87
N PRO A 77 9.92 -23.55 16.42
CA PRO A 77 8.98 -24.39 15.67
C PRO A 77 7.75 -24.85 16.47
N GLU A 78 7.77 -24.76 17.81
CA GLU A 78 6.65 -25.22 18.67
C GLU A 78 5.52 -24.20 18.87
N LEU A 79 5.62 -22.98 18.32
CA LEU A 79 4.55 -21.96 18.41
C LEU A 79 3.44 -22.11 17.36
N GLN A 80 3.41 -23.23 16.63
CA GLN A 80 2.38 -23.52 15.61
C GLN A 80 1.26 -24.48 16.07
N SER A 81 1.21 -24.86 17.35
CA SER A 81 0.12 -25.67 17.93
C SER A 81 -1.02 -24.82 18.48
#